data_AF-A0A387H931-F1
#
_entry.id   AF-A0A387H931-F1
#
_cell.length_a   1.000
_cell.length_b   1.000
_cell.length_c   1.000
_cell.angle_alpha   90.00
_cell.angle_beta   90.00
_cell.angle_gamma   90.00
#
_symmetry.space_group_name_H-M   'P 1'
#
loop_
_entity.id
_entity.type
_entity.pdbx_description
1 polymer ?
#
loop_
_entity_poly.entity_id
_entity_poly.type
_entity_poly.pdbx_seq_one_letter_code
_entity_poly.pdbx_strand_id
1 'polypeptide(L)' 'MSATPGKVVLHGESDVGGKKVFVCSFLQARDPEQVGRPFFAAWSPTARWFDELEPAFPHLPFPA' A
#
# COMPACT_ATOMS: atom_id res chain seq x y z
N MET A 1 0.88 -9.29 -3.76
CA MET A 1 1.75 -9.89 -2.72
C MET A 1 0.87 -10.55 -1.65
N SER A 2 1.30 -11.67 -1.07
CA SER A 2 0.65 -12.24 0.13
C SER A 2 1.51 -11.85 1.33
N ALA A 3 0.90 -11.23 2.35
CA ALA A 3 1.59 -10.75 3.54
C ALA A 3 0.77 -11.09 4.79
N THR A 4 1.37 -10.95 5.98
CA THR A 4 0.69 -11.15 7.27
C THR A 4 -0.66 -10.44 7.37
N PRO A 5 -0.80 -9.14 7.01
CA PRO A 5 -2.09 -8.45 7.10
C PRO A 5 -3.10 -8.86 6.02
N GLY A 6 -2.64 -9.42 4.89
CA GLY A 6 -3.53 -9.84 3.81
C GLY A 6 -2.88 -10.01 2.45
N LYS A 7 -3.73 -10.22 1.45
CA LYS A 7 -3.36 -10.26 0.02
C LYS A 7 -3.44 -8.86 -0.56
N VAL A 8 -2.29 -8.26 -0.78
CA VAL A 8 -2.13 -6.90 -1.33
C VAL A 8 -2.06 -6.94 -2.85
N VAL A 9 -2.75 -6.03 -3.51
CA VAL A 9 -2.57 -5.72 -4.92
C VAL A 9 -1.93 -4.36 -5.06
N LEU A 10 -0.93 -4.29 -5.93
CA LEU A 10 -0.37 -3.05 -6.45
C LEU A 10 -1.12 -2.74 -7.75
N HIS A 11 -1.86 -1.64 -7.78
CA HIS A 11 -2.56 -1.18 -8.98
C HIS A 11 -1.60 -0.49 -9.97
N GLY A 12 -0.54 0.12 -9.45
CA GLY A 12 0.49 0.79 -10.24
C GLY A 12 1.14 1.93 -9.48
N GLU A 13 1.82 2.79 -10.23
CA GLU A 13 2.40 4.04 -9.74
C GLU A 13 1.53 5.25 -10.11
N SER A 14 1.56 6.28 -9.27
CA SER A 14 0.87 7.56 -9.51
C SER A 14 1.70 8.72 -8.97
N ASP A 15 1.44 9.93 -9.44
CA ASP A 15 1.90 11.17 -8.81
C ASP A 15 0.76 11.75 -7.97
N VAL A 16 0.99 11.95 -6.67
CA VAL A 16 0.04 12.57 -5.75
C VAL A 16 0.75 13.68 -4.98
N GLY A 17 0.35 14.93 -5.22
CA GLY A 17 0.95 16.08 -4.57
C GLY A 17 2.44 16.27 -4.89
N GLY A 18 2.89 15.91 -6.09
CA GLY A 18 4.29 15.99 -6.51
C GLY A 18 5.18 14.87 -5.97
N LYS A 19 4.57 13.80 -5.41
CA LYS A 19 5.28 12.62 -4.94
C LYS A 19 4.86 11.42 -5.77
N LYS A 20 5.86 10.69 -6.26
CA LYS A 20 5.66 9.37 -6.84
C LYS A 20 5.30 8.37 -5.74
N VAL A 21 4.18 7.67 -5.92
CA VAL A 21 3.64 6.72 -4.95
C VAL A 21 3.23 5.42 -5.63
N PHE A 22 3.17 4.35 -4.85
CA PHE A 22 2.47 3.12 -5.20
C PHE A 22 1.02 3.20 -4.73
N VAL A 23 0.08 2.80 -5.58
CA VAL A 23 -1.34 2.69 -5.24
C VAL A 23 -1.66 1.25 -4.95
N CYS A 24 -2.06 0.95 -3.72
CA CYS A 24 -2.28 -0.41 -3.24
C CYS A 24 -3.66 -0.58 -2.61
N SER A 25 -4.15 -1.82 -2.56
CA SER A 25 -5.32 -2.20 -1.75
C SER A 25 -5.25 -3.67 -1.34
N PHE A 26 -6.00 -4.08 -0.33
CA PHE A 26 -6.18 -5.50 -0.03
C PHE A 26 -7.30 -6.13 -0.87
N LEU A 27 -7.03 -7.26 -1.51
CA LEU A 27 -8.08 -8.16 -2.04
C LEU A 27 -8.71 -9.00 -0.94
N GLN A 28 -7.92 -9.30 0.09
CA GLN A 28 -8.29 -10.03 1.28
C GLN A 28 -7.42 -9.48 2.41
N ALA A 29 -8.00 -9.21 3.57
CA ALA A 29 -7.28 -8.75 4.76
C ALA A 29 -7.77 -9.52 5.99
N ARG A 30 -6.94 -9.56 7.04
CA ARG A 30 -7.35 -10.11 8.35
C ARG A 30 -8.46 -9.27 8.97
N ASP A 31 -8.36 -7.95 8.81
CA ASP A 31 -9.41 -7.00 9.12
C ASP A 31 -10.27 -6.77 7.86
N PRO A 32 -11.52 -7.28 7.82
CA PRO A 32 -12.38 -7.15 6.66
C PRO A 32 -12.67 -5.70 6.27
N GLU A 33 -12.59 -4.75 7.21
CA GLU A 33 -12.85 -3.34 6.92
C GLU A 33 -11.80 -2.75 5.96
N GLN A 34 -10.60 -3.34 5.89
CA GLN A 34 -9.50 -2.86 5.04
C GLN A 34 -9.58 -3.40 3.60
N VAL A 35 -10.43 -4.39 3.33
CA VAL A 35 -10.58 -4.96 1.98
C VAL A 35 -11.11 -3.90 1.02
N GLY A 36 -10.45 -3.76 -0.13
CA GLY A 36 -10.81 -2.79 -1.17
C GLY A 36 -10.48 -1.33 -0.83
N ARG A 37 -10.05 -1.01 0.40
CA ARG A 37 -9.64 0.36 0.76
C ARG A 37 -8.28 0.67 0.14
N PRO A 38 -8.16 1.74 -0.68
CA PRO A 38 -6.88 2.14 -1.24
C PRO A 38 -6.00 2.78 -0.18
N PHE A 39 -4.70 2.52 -0.27
CA PHE A 39 -3.66 3.20 0.52
C PHE A 39 -2.45 3.50 -0.37
N PHE A 40 -1.66 4.49 0.05
CA PHE A 40 -0.50 4.94 -0.72
C PHE A 40 0.80 4.57 0.02
N ALA A 41 1.64 3.80 -0.65
CA ALA A 41 3.01 3.57 -0.21
C ALA A 41 3.98 4.50 -0.95
N ALA A 42 5.04 4.91 -0.27
CA ALA A 42 6.14 5.63 -0.90
C ALA A 42 6.73 4.77 -2.02
N TRP A 43 6.97 5.38 -3.18
CA TRP A 43 7.62 4.67 -4.28
C TRP A 43 9.04 4.27 -3.87
N SER A 44 9.41 3.02 -4.14
CA SER A 44 10.73 2.48 -3.84
C SER A 44 11.21 1.61 -5.00
N PRO A 45 12.41 1.84 -5.55
CA PRO A 45 12.96 1.03 -6.64
C PRO A 45 13.42 -0.35 -6.16
N THR A 46 13.56 -0.55 -4.86
CA THR A 46 14.13 -1.76 -4.26
C THR A 46 13.13 -2.57 -3.46
N ALA A 47 11.96 -2.01 -3.14
CA ALA A 47 10.92 -2.74 -2.41
C ALA A 47 10.38 -3.89 -3.28
N ARG A 48 10.37 -5.08 -2.70
CA ARG A 48 9.89 -6.35 -3.27
C ARG A 48 8.72 -6.89 -2.45
N TRP A 49 8.66 -6.55 -1.18
CA TRP A 49 7.69 -7.07 -0.23
C TRP A 49 6.89 -5.95 0.46
N PHE A 50 5.78 -6.33 1.10
CA PHE A 50 4.86 -5.39 1.73
C PHE A 50 5.46 -4.71 2.97
N ASP A 51 6.23 -5.46 3.76
CA ASP A 51 6.93 -4.98 4.96
C ASP A 51 8.11 -4.06 4.66
N GLU A 52 8.51 -3.94 3.39
CA GLU A 52 9.49 -2.96 2.92
C GLU A 52 8.83 -1.66 2.43
N LEU A 53 7.49 -1.58 2.45
CA LEU A 53 6.74 -0.40 2.04
C LEU A 53 6.55 0.56 3.21
N GLU A 54 6.83 1.83 2.94
CA GLU A 54 6.60 2.93 3.87
C GLU A 54 5.36 3.73 3.46
N PRO A 55 4.64 4.37 4.40
CA PRO A 55 3.54 5.27 4.07
C PRO A 55 4.01 6.47 3.24
N ALA A 56 3.31 6.78 2.14
CA ALA A 56 3.64 7.95 1.33
C ALA A 56 3.37 9.30 2.04
N PHE A 57 2.41 9.29 2.97
CA PHE A 57 1.92 10.48 3.68
C PHE A 57 1.69 10.17 5.17
N PRO A 58 2.26 10.95 6.11
CA PRO A 58 2.17 10.66 7.55
C PRO A 58 0.76 10.71 8.15
N HIS A 59 -0.17 11.42 7.51
CA HIS A 59 -1.52 11.67 8.01
C HIS A 59 -2.59 10.82 7.32
N LEU A 60 -2.20 10.01 6.35
CA LEU A 60 -3.13 9.10 5.68
C LEU A 60 -3.06 7.71 6.32
N PRO A 61 -4.19 6.98 6.36
CA PRO A 61 -4.19 5.62 6.83
C PRO A 61 -3.21 4.76 6.05
N PHE A 62 -2.38 4.01 6.78
CA PHE A 62 -1.51 2.99 6.23
C PHE A 62 -1.72 1.69 7.01
N PRO A 63 -1.97 0.57 6.33
CA PRO A 63 -2.21 -0.69 7.01
C PRO A 63 -0.96 -1.22 7.71
N ALA A 64 -1.14 -1.71 8.93
CA ALA A 64 -0.11 -2.37 9.75
C ALA A 64 -0.16 -3.90 9.59
#